data_AF-B4JQC2-F1
#
_entry.id   AF-B4JQC2-F1
#
_cell.length_a   1.000
_cell.length_b   1.000
_cell.length_c   1.000
_cell.angle_alpha   90.00
_cell.angle_beta   90.00
_cell.angle_gamma   90.00
#
_symmetry.space_group_name_H-M   'P 1'
#
loop_
_entity.id
_entity.type
_entity.pdbx_description
1 polymer ?
#
loop_
_entity_poly.entity_id
_entity_poly.type
_entity_poly.pdbx_seq_one_letter_code
_entity_poly.pdbx_strand_id
1 'polypeptide(L)'
;MPSKMKPRLSRGVLDMKFMQRTKAKVEKEDDDEQSRALYSNELNQKMLNSNSNFIIEPSYSICAGLSDGRLSFRGMNPELERLLELERAEKEGKTKPEQPTEVNDEQMAETYYANQATAISKTIQKKMTARNDINKRKSNQKKMQFKKPRQDDGGI
;
A
#
# COMPACT_ATOMS: atom_id res chain seq x y z
N MET A 1 20.18 -9.68 29.43
CA MET A 1 20.38 -8.29 28.94
C MET A 1 19.49 -7.39 29.79
N PRO A 2 20.02 -6.45 30.58
CA PRO A 2 19.17 -5.56 31.38
C PRO A 2 18.38 -4.62 30.46
N SER A 3 17.06 -4.67 30.54
CA SER A 3 16.15 -3.77 29.79
C SER A 3 16.35 -2.34 30.27
N LYS A 4 16.87 -1.46 29.41
CA LYS A 4 16.99 -0.03 29.71
C LYS A 4 15.58 0.55 29.88
N MET A 5 15.21 0.90 31.11
CA MET A 5 13.97 1.61 31.38
C MET A 5 14.04 3.00 30.76
N LYS A 6 13.00 3.39 30.00
CA LYS A 6 12.86 4.75 29.47
C LYS A 6 12.79 5.74 30.65
N PRO A 7 13.51 6.87 30.61
CA PRO A 7 13.41 7.89 31.66
C PRO A 7 11.98 8.46 31.71
N ARG A 8 11.36 8.44 32.90
CA ARG A 8 9.99 8.96 33.13
C ARG A 8 10.02 10.04 34.20
N LEU A 9 9.12 11.02 34.07
CA LEU A 9 8.92 12.04 35.09
C LEU A 9 8.21 11.43 36.31
N SER A 10 8.46 12.01 37.50
CA SER A 10 7.81 11.55 38.72
C SER A 10 6.32 11.89 38.71
N ARG A 11 5.51 11.08 39.41
CA ARG A 11 4.06 11.26 39.45
C ARG A 11 3.65 12.64 39.99
N GLY A 12 4.34 13.11 41.04
CA GLY A 12 4.08 14.43 41.63
C GLY A 12 4.33 15.60 40.67
N VAL A 13 5.33 15.50 39.79
CA VAL A 13 5.54 16.50 38.72
C VAL A 13 4.43 16.40 37.68
N LEU A 14 4.04 15.19 37.30
CA LEU A 14 3.03 14.96 36.26
C LEU A 14 1.62 15.43 36.69
N ASP A 15 1.31 15.40 37.98
CA ASP A 15 0.04 15.88 38.56
C ASP A 15 -0.06 17.41 38.64
N MET A 16 1.03 18.14 38.37
CA MET A 16 1.00 19.61 38.35
C MET A 16 0.14 20.14 37.21
N LYS A 17 -0.54 21.28 37.44
CA LYS A 17 -1.46 21.89 36.46
C LYS A 17 -0.81 22.18 35.10
N PHE A 18 0.45 22.58 35.08
CA PHE A 18 1.19 22.85 33.84
C PHE A 18 1.57 21.57 33.08
N MET A 19 1.56 20.41 33.74
CA MET A 19 1.91 19.10 33.17
C MET A 19 0.70 18.32 32.66
N GLN A 20 -0.52 18.84 32.77
CA GLN A 20 -1.74 18.11 32.41
C GLN A 20 -1.75 17.57 30.97
N ARG A 21 -1.21 18.33 30.00
CA ARG A 21 -1.07 17.84 28.62
C ARG A 21 -0.08 16.69 28.49
N THR A 22 1.05 16.80 29.18
CA THR A 22 2.07 15.75 29.23
C THR A 22 1.54 14.52 29.94
N LYS A 23 0.77 14.69 31.02
CA LYS A 23 0.09 13.61 31.74
C LYS A 23 -0.83 12.83 30.81
N ALA A 24 -1.73 13.52 30.12
CA ALA A 24 -2.64 12.90 29.16
C ALA A 24 -1.89 12.16 28.03
N LYS A 25 -0.77 12.73 27.57
CA LYS A 25 0.08 12.07 26.55
C LYS A 25 0.74 10.80 27.07
N VAL A 26 1.29 10.83 28.29
CA VAL A 26 1.96 9.68 28.91
C VAL A 26 0.96 8.58 29.22
N GLU A 27 -0.22 8.92 29.76
CA GLU A 27 -1.27 7.94 30.05
C GLU A 27 -1.78 7.29 28.75
N LYS A 28 -1.96 8.06 27.68
CA LYS A 28 -2.28 7.51 26.36
C LYS A 28 -1.19 6.56 25.83
N GLU A 29 0.07 6.92 25.95
CA GLU A 29 1.19 6.07 25.50
C GLU A 29 1.26 4.77 26.32
N ASP A 30 1.04 4.85 27.63
CA ASP A 30 0.97 3.67 28.50
C ASP A 30 -0.20 2.75 28.11
N ASP A 31 -1.39 3.31 27.82
CA ASP A 31 -2.56 2.56 27.37
C ASP A 31 -2.34 1.90 25.99
N ASP A 32 -1.70 2.62 25.07
CA ASP A 32 -1.32 2.10 23.74
C ASP A 32 -0.26 0.98 23.86
N GLU A 33 0.73 1.12 24.75
CA GLU A 33 1.73 0.08 25.02
C GLU A 33 1.10 -1.17 25.68
N GLN A 34 0.21 -0.98 26.65
CA GLN A 34 -0.50 -2.07 27.33
C GLN A 34 -1.44 -2.81 26.37
N SER A 35 -2.24 -2.07 25.61
CA SER A 35 -3.14 -2.67 24.60
C SER A 35 -2.35 -3.45 23.55
N ARG A 36 -1.23 -2.89 23.07
CA ARG A 36 -0.34 -3.60 22.14
C ARG A 36 0.27 -4.85 22.76
N ALA A 37 0.66 -4.81 24.04
CA ALA A 37 1.19 -5.97 24.74
C ALA A 37 0.13 -7.07 24.91
N LEU A 38 -1.11 -6.71 25.25
CA LEU A 38 -2.24 -7.65 25.40
C LEU A 38 -2.55 -8.38 24.08
N TYR A 39 -2.65 -7.65 22.97
CA TYR A 39 -2.99 -8.22 21.66
C TYR A 39 -1.77 -8.72 20.86
N SER A 40 -0.56 -8.64 21.42
CA SER A 40 0.67 -9.03 20.72
C SER A 40 0.70 -10.50 20.29
N ASN A 41 0.03 -11.37 21.05
CA ASN A 41 -0.05 -12.81 20.78
C ASN A 41 -1.17 -13.18 19.78
N GLU A 42 -2.16 -12.30 19.60
CA GLU A 42 -3.35 -12.56 18.76
C GLU A 42 -3.23 -11.92 17.37
N LEU A 43 -2.36 -10.92 17.21
CA LEU A 43 -2.08 -10.24 15.94
C LEU A 43 -1.12 -11.05 15.06
N ASN A 44 -1.68 -11.81 14.12
CA ASN A 44 -0.90 -12.46 13.05
C ASN A 44 -0.33 -11.43 12.06
N GLN A 45 0.92 -11.63 11.58
CA GLN A 45 1.53 -10.77 10.54
C GLN A 45 0.67 -10.63 9.27
N LYS A 46 -0.15 -11.64 8.96
CA LYS A 46 -1.12 -11.59 7.85
C LYS A 46 -2.24 -10.55 8.04
N MET A 47 -2.62 -10.24 9.28
CA MET A 47 -3.62 -9.21 9.62
C MET A 47 -3.03 -7.81 9.55
N LEU A 48 -1.74 -7.64 9.85
CA LEU A 48 -1.05 -6.34 9.69
C LEU A 48 -0.91 -5.94 8.22
N ASN A 49 -0.71 -6.93 7.35
CA ASN A 49 -0.48 -6.75 5.91
C ASN A 49 -1.70 -7.08 5.06
N SER A 50 -2.88 -7.28 5.65
CA SER A 50 -4.12 -7.49 4.91
C SER A 50 -4.62 -6.15 4.35
N ASN A 51 -3.85 -5.59 3.42
CA ASN A 51 -4.30 -4.48 2.61
C ASN A 51 -5.35 -5.03 1.64
N SER A 52 -6.62 -4.69 1.87
CA SER A 52 -7.61 -4.83 0.81
C SER A 52 -7.21 -3.89 -0.33
N ASN A 53 -7.17 -4.40 -1.56
CA ASN A 53 -6.89 -3.57 -2.75
C ASN A 53 -8.02 -2.55 -3.04
N PHE A 54 -9.10 -2.60 -2.26
CA PHE A 54 -10.28 -1.77 -2.41
C PHE A 54 -10.53 -1.00 -1.11
N ILE A 55 -10.86 0.27 -1.28
CA ILE A 55 -11.31 1.17 -0.22
C ILE A 55 -12.78 1.44 -0.51
N ILE A 56 -13.66 1.02 0.39
CA ILE A 56 -15.09 1.28 0.28
C ILE A 56 -15.36 2.56 1.07
N GLU A 57 -15.54 3.66 0.35
CA GLU A 57 -15.93 4.94 0.95
C GLU A 57 -17.46 5.07 0.90
N PRO A 58 -18.15 5.16 2.05
CA PRO A 58 -19.59 5.36 2.06
C PRO A 58 -20.00 6.78 1.62
N SER A 59 -19.08 7.76 1.66
CA SER A 59 -19.38 9.14 1.34
C SER A 59 -19.19 9.45 -0.15
N TYR A 60 -20.21 10.03 -0.77
CA TYR A 60 -20.12 10.49 -2.15
C TYR A 60 -19.22 11.73 -2.31
N SER A 61 -18.99 12.50 -1.25
CA SER A 61 -18.26 13.76 -1.31
C SER A 61 -16.82 13.59 -1.81
N ILE A 62 -16.17 12.49 -1.45
CA ILE A 62 -14.79 12.19 -1.84
C ILE A 62 -14.74 11.72 -3.30
N CYS A 63 -15.68 10.86 -3.71
CA CYS A 63 -15.73 10.32 -5.06
C CYS A 63 -16.09 11.40 -6.11
N ALA A 64 -16.98 12.33 -5.76
CA ALA A 64 -17.44 13.37 -6.68
C ALA A 64 -16.70 14.71 -6.54
N GLY A 65 -15.76 14.82 -5.60
CA GLY A 65 -15.02 16.05 -5.35
C GLY A 65 -15.92 17.23 -4.93
N LEU A 66 -16.95 16.97 -4.13
CA LEU A 66 -17.95 17.98 -3.80
C LEU A 66 -17.37 19.05 -2.86
N SER A 67 -17.61 20.32 -3.16
CA SER A 67 -17.27 21.42 -2.25
C SER A 67 -18.32 21.57 -1.15
N ASP A 68 -17.98 22.31 -0.09
CA ASP A 68 -18.97 22.71 0.90
C ASP A 68 -20.12 23.49 0.23
N GLY A 69 -21.35 23.28 0.72
CA GLY A 69 -22.56 23.86 0.15
C GLY A 69 -22.79 25.32 0.55
N ARG A 70 -22.01 25.83 1.51
CA ARG A 70 -22.11 27.21 2.00
C ARG A 70 -21.27 28.14 1.12
N LEU A 71 -21.95 28.85 0.23
CA LEU A 71 -21.33 29.78 -0.72
C LEU A 71 -21.84 31.20 -0.49
N SER A 72 -20.94 32.18 -0.55
CA SER A 72 -21.29 33.60 -0.67
C SER A 72 -20.79 34.11 -2.02
N PHE A 73 -21.50 35.09 -2.57
CA PHE A 73 -21.12 35.75 -3.80
C PHE A 73 -21.19 37.26 -3.64
N ARG A 74 -20.34 37.95 -4.40
CA ARG A 74 -20.37 39.42 -4.55
C ARG A 74 -20.24 40.17 -3.21
N GLY A 75 -19.48 39.64 -2.26
CA GLY A 75 -19.21 40.30 -0.98
C GLY A 75 -20.41 40.35 -0.03
N MET A 76 -21.45 39.53 -0.25
CA MET A 76 -22.56 39.39 0.71
C MET A 76 -22.10 38.88 2.07
N ASN A 77 -21.05 38.06 2.09
CA ASN A 77 -20.34 37.64 3.27
C ASN A 77 -18.84 37.49 2.99
N PRO A 78 -18.02 38.51 3.29
CA PRO A 78 -16.59 38.51 2.96
C PRO A 78 -15.79 37.48 3.76
N GLU A 79 -16.21 37.14 4.98
CA GLU A 79 -15.56 36.10 5.79
C GLU A 79 -15.73 34.71 5.17
N LEU A 80 -16.92 34.41 4.65
CA LEU A 80 -17.17 33.15 3.94
C LEU A 80 -16.39 33.06 2.63
N GLU A 81 -16.31 34.16 1.86
CA GLU A 81 -15.53 34.19 0.62
C GLU A 81 -14.04 33.98 0.88
N ARG A 82 -13.50 34.56 1.96
CA ARG A 82 -12.12 34.34 2.40
C ARG A 82 -11.85 32.89 2.80
N LEU A 83 -12.76 32.26 3.55
CA LEU A 83 -12.63 30.85 3.92
C LEU A 83 -12.64 29.94 2.70
N LEU A 84 -13.52 30.23 1.73
CA LEU A 84 -13.62 29.49 0.48
C LEU A 84 -12.32 29.61 -0.34
N GLU A 85 -11.72 30.79 -0.40
CA GLU A 85 -10.44 31.01 -1.06
C GLU A 85 -9.30 30.21 -0.41
N LEU A 86 -9.23 30.17 0.92
CA LEU A 86 -8.26 29.35 1.65
C LEU A 86 -8.46 27.84 1.39
N GLU A 87 -9.71 27.37 1.36
CA GLU A 87 -10.01 25.96 1.06
C GLU A 87 -9.58 25.59 -0.36
N ARG A 88 -9.81 26.47 -1.35
CA ARG A 88 -9.34 26.26 -2.72
C ARG A 88 -7.82 26.19 -2.78
N ALA A 89 -7.12 27.14 -2.14
CA ALA A 89 -5.67 27.16 -2.09
C ALA A 89 -5.09 25.90 -1.42
N GLU A 90 -5.74 25.37 -0.38
CA GLU A 90 -5.33 24.12 0.26
C GLU A 90 -5.52 22.90 -0.66
N LYS A 91 -6.62 22.84 -1.41
CA LYS A 91 -6.87 21.76 -2.39
C LYS A 91 -5.84 21.80 -3.52
N GLU A 92 -5.54 22.98 -4.05
CA GLU A 92 -4.53 23.16 -5.10
C GLU A 92 -3.12 22.88 -4.57
N GLY A 93 -2.77 23.35 -3.37
CA GLY A 93 -1.46 23.09 -2.75
C GLY A 93 -1.20 21.63 -2.37
N LYS A 94 -2.25 20.82 -2.21
CA LYS A 94 -2.15 19.36 -2.01
C LYS A 94 -1.89 18.60 -3.31
N THR A 95 -2.19 19.18 -4.47
CA THR A 95 -1.64 18.68 -5.72
C THR A 95 -0.16 19.00 -5.67
N LYS A 96 0.67 17.99 -5.37
CA LYS A 96 2.12 18.18 -5.39
C LYS A 96 2.45 18.81 -6.74
N PRO A 97 3.14 19.96 -6.79
CA PRO A 97 3.68 20.43 -8.06
C PRO A 97 4.49 19.27 -8.62
N GLU A 98 4.17 18.87 -9.85
CA GLU A 98 4.93 17.81 -10.51
C GLU A 98 6.40 18.22 -10.41
N GLN A 99 7.19 17.38 -9.75
CA GLN A 99 8.62 17.61 -9.67
C GLN A 99 9.10 17.74 -11.10
N PRO A 100 9.88 18.77 -11.45
CA PRO A 100 10.36 18.93 -12.81
C PRO A 100 11.11 17.65 -13.18
N THR A 101 10.53 16.86 -14.06
CA THR A 101 11.15 15.65 -14.57
C THR A 101 12.27 16.07 -15.50
N GLU A 102 13.50 15.75 -15.13
CA GLU A 102 14.69 16.08 -15.92
C GLU A 102 14.71 15.39 -17.30
N VAL A 103 13.83 14.41 -17.51
CA VAL A 103 13.73 13.61 -18.72
C VAL A 103 12.28 13.61 -19.21
N ASN A 104 12.09 13.93 -20.49
CA ASN A 104 10.78 13.82 -21.14
C ASN A 104 10.44 12.35 -21.43
N ASP A 105 9.17 11.97 -21.41
CA ASP A 105 8.70 10.59 -21.65
C ASP A 105 9.18 10.04 -23.00
N GLU A 106 9.26 10.90 -24.02
CA GLU A 106 9.79 10.55 -25.34
C GLU A 106 11.27 10.14 -25.27
N GLN A 107 12.09 10.88 -24.52
CA GLN A 107 13.51 10.58 -24.34
C GLN A 107 13.71 9.30 -23.52
N MET A 108 12.85 9.07 -22.52
CA MET A 108 12.85 7.82 -21.75
C MET A 108 12.49 6.62 -22.63
N ALA A 109 11.50 6.76 -23.51
CA ALA A 109 11.12 5.72 -24.46
C ALA A 109 12.26 5.42 -25.43
N GLU A 110 12.87 6.44 -26.03
CA GLU A 110 14.00 6.27 -26.95
C GLU A 110 15.19 5.54 -26.29
N THR A 111 15.57 5.96 -25.09
CA THR A 111 16.68 5.31 -24.36
C THR A 111 16.35 3.87 -23.94
N TYR A 112 15.09 3.59 -23.56
CA TYR A 112 14.64 2.24 -23.25
C TYR A 112 14.67 1.32 -24.48
N TYR A 113 14.17 1.79 -25.62
CA TYR A 113 14.20 1.04 -26.87
C TYR A 113 15.62 0.83 -27.39
N ALA A 114 16.48 1.84 -27.30
CA ALA A 114 17.88 1.76 -27.69
C ALA A 114 18.65 0.73 -26.85
N ASN A 115 18.50 0.77 -25.53
CA ASN A 115 19.38 0.04 -24.61
C ASN A 115 18.80 -1.28 -24.07
N GLN A 116 17.53 -1.32 -23.67
CA GLN A 116 16.93 -2.45 -22.95
C GLN A 116 16.07 -3.35 -23.84
N ALA A 117 15.26 -2.79 -24.75
CA ALA A 117 14.34 -3.56 -25.57
C ALA A 117 15.07 -4.58 -26.47
N THR A 118 16.26 -4.23 -26.97
CA THR A 118 17.08 -5.09 -27.84
C THR A 118 17.69 -6.29 -27.09
N ALA A 119 18.02 -6.13 -25.80
CA ALA A 119 18.56 -7.21 -24.97
C ALA A 119 17.44 -8.14 -24.47
N ILE A 120 16.29 -7.57 -24.12
CA ILE A 120 15.11 -8.31 -23.65
C ILE A 120 14.48 -9.11 -24.81
N SER A 121 14.35 -8.53 -26.00
CA SER A 121 13.81 -9.23 -27.17
C SER A 121 14.64 -10.47 -27.54
N LYS A 122 15.98 -10.36 -27.54
CA LYS A 122 16.89 -11.49 -27.81
C LYS A 122 16.77 -12.62 -26.77
N THR A 123 16.58 -12.29 -25.50
CA THR A 123 16.43 -13.31 -24.44
C THR A 123 15.06 -13.97 -24.48
N ILE A 124 13.99 -13.23 -24.79
CA ILE A 124 12.64 -13.78 -24.96
C ILE A 124 12.59 -14.70 -26.19
N GLN A 125 13.17 -14.30 -27.32
CA GLN A 125 13.26 -15.13 -28.52
C GLN A 125 14.00 -16.45 -28.26
N LYS A 126 15.13 -16.41 -27.57
CA LYS A 126 15.87 -17.63 -27.16
C LYS A 126 15.03 -18.57 -26.27
N LYS A 127 14.21 -18.02 -25.36
CA LYS A 127 13.34 -18.83 -24.49
C LYS A 127 12.16 -19.43 -25.26
N MET A 128 11.63 -18.72 -26.25
CA MET A 128 10.53 -19.22 -27.09
C MET A 128 10.97 -20.32 -28.06
N THR A 129 12.14 -20.18 -28.70
CA THR A 129 12.68 -21.24 -29.56
C THR A 129 13.03 -22.50 -28.76
N ALA A 130 13.65 -22.34 -27.59
CA ALA A 130 13.94 -23.46 -26.69
C ALA A 130 12.68 -24.22 -26.25
N ARG A 131 11.54 -23.53 -26.04
CA ARG A 131 10.27 -24.19 -25.71
C ARG A 131 9.66 -24.94 -26.90
N ASN A 132 9.79 -24.42 -28.12
CA ASN A 132 9.31 -25.11 -29.31
C ASN A 132 10.11 -26.39 -29.59
N ASP A 133 11.42 -26.38 -29.38
CA ASP A 133 12.26 -27.58 -29.52
C ASP A 133 11.92 -28.65 -28.46
N ILE A 134 11.64 -28.25 -27.22
CA ILE A 134 11.20 -29.16 -26.15
C ILE A 134 9.82 -29.77 -26.46
N ASN A 135 8.88 -28.98 -26.97
CA ASN A 135 7.55 -29.46 -27.34
C ASN A 135 7.58 -30.41 -28.55
N LYS A 136 8.46 -30.16 -29.54
CA LYS A 136 8.68 -31.05 -30.69
C LYS A 136 9.31 -32.38 -30.27
N ARG A 137 10.17 -32.38 -29.24
CA ARG A 137 10.72 -33.61 -28.64
C ARG A 137 9.67 -34.40 -27.83
N LYS A 138 8.74 -33.70 -27.14
CA LYS A 138 7.64 -34.34 -26.40
C LYS A 138 6.56 -34.96 -27.30
N SER A 139 6.29 -34.41 -28.49
CA SER A 139 5.30 -35.00 -29.41
C SER A 139 5.75 -36.34 -30.01
N ASN A 140 7.06 -36.61 -30.06
CA ASN A 140 7.62 -37.87 -30.56
C ASN A 140 7.76 -38.98 -29.50
N GLN A 141 7.42 -38.71 -28.24
CA GLN A 141 7.35 -39.76 -27.21
C GLN A 141 5.94 -40.37 -27.22
N LYS A 142 5.83 -41.63 -27.68
CA LYS A 142 4.58 -42.41 -27.61
C LYS A 142 4.07 -42.39 -26.16
N LYS A 143 2.89 -41.83 -25.93
CA LYS A 143 2.24 -41.81 -24.61
C LYS A 143 2.08 -43.25 -24.11
N MET A 144 2.77 -43.59 -23.02
CA MET A 144 2.54 -44.84 -22.32
C MET A 144 1.13 -44.82 -21.73
N GLN A 145 0.33 -45.81 -22.13
CA GLN A 145 -1.07 -45.92 -21.73
C GLN A 145 -1.12 -46.70 -20.41
N PHE A 146 -1.90 -46.21 -19.45
CA PHE A 146 -2.05 -46.84 -18.14
C PHE A 146 -2.68 -48.23 -18.30
N LYS A 147 -1.88 -49.27 -18.02
CA LYS A 147 -2.35 -50.67 -17.99
C LYS A 147 -3.01 -50.88 -16.63
N LYS A 148 -4.34 -51.10 -16.61
CA LYS A 148 -5.06 -51.45 -15.38
C LYS A 148 -4.52 -52.78 -14.82
N PRO A 149 -4.41 -52.92 -13.49
CA PRO A 149 -3.97 -54.17 -12.86
C PRO A 149 -4.98 -55.29 -13.15
N ARG A 150 -4.46 -56.53 -13.28
CA ARG A 150 -5.29 -57.71 -13.55
C ARG A 150 -6.17 -58.02 -12.33
N GLN A 151 -7.43 -58.31 -12.60
CA GLN A 151 -8.46 -58.58 -11.59
C GLN A 151 -8.41 -60.03 -11.12
N ASP A 152 -7.27 -60.51 -10.62
CA ASP A 152 -7.19 -61.86 -10.05
C ASP A 152 -6.29 -61.85 -8.81
N ASP A 153 -6.64 -61.02 -7.81
CA ASP A 153 -6.16 -61.14 -6.43
C ASP A 153 -7.35 -61.13 -5.46
N GLY A 154 -8.37 -61.92 -5.81
CA GLY A 154 -9.45 -62.30 -4.90
C GLY A 154 -9.35 -63.80 -4.65
N GLY A 155 -8.49 -64.23 -3.73
CA GLY A 155 -8.28 -65.65 -3.47
C GLY A 155 -7.52 -65.95 -2.19
N ILE A 156 -8.31 -66.09 -1.11
CA ILE A 156 -8.03 -66.73 0.21
C ILE A 156 -7.25 -65.89 1.22
#